data_AF-A0A841EZQ0-F1
#
_entry.id   AF-A0A841EZQ0-F1
#
_cell.length_a   1.000
_cell.length_b   1.000
_cell.length_c   1.000
_cell.angle_alpha   90.00
_cell.angle_beta   90.00
_cell.angle_gamma   90.00
#
_symmetry.space_group_name_H-M   'P 1'
#
loop_
_entity.id
_entity.type
_entity.pdbx_description
1 polymer ?
#
loop_
_entity_poly.entity_id
_entity_poly.type
_entity_poly.pdbx_seq_one_letter_code
_entity_poly.pdbx_strand_id
1 'polypeptide(L)'
;MKNHEKIKNTLVNAEEEKAFKLLKSIEMDIAMYSSSLIDSFVVLKPSQVKNDIALLLSDISNEDFVPIVINDVKKYLNGEDIGTLIYSLLDKNIGDYIVDIIGILCNLNPKKDNFEAFEMIHLILREYEGKVLKKDINTSILLINNTLKSTAQNEQRYNYVSWCLNWLLQKRTILEFIDKMEQNPEISLGDSH
;
A
#
# COMPACT_ATOMS: atom_id res chain seq x y z
N MET A 1 -6.93 2.52 -29.72
CA MET A 1 -7.75 3.65 -29.21
C MET A 1 -9.22 3.29 -29.01
N LYS A 2 -9.98 2.82 -30.02
CA LYS A 2 -11.44 2.55 -29.88
C LYS A 2 -11.83 1.54 -28.79
N ASN A 3 -11.03 0.50 -28.55
CA ASN A 3 -11.32 -0.50 -27.51
C ASN A 3 -11.10 0.03 -26.08
N HIS A 4 -10.07 0.86 -25.88
CA HIS A 4 -9.74 1.47 -24.58
C HIS A 4 -10.88 2.35 -24.07
N GLU A 5 -11.38 3.24 -24.93
CA GLU A 5 -12.48 4.14 -24.60
C GLU A 5 -13.80 3.38 -24.36
N LYS A 6 -14.04 2.31 -25.11
CA LYS A 6 -15.22 1.45 -24.92
C LYS A 6 -15.21 0.74 -23.57
N ILE A 7 -14.06 0.19 -23.15
CA ILE A 7 -13.90 -0.47 -21.85
C ILE A 7 -14.13 0.53 -20.74
N LYS A 8 -13.45 1.69 -20.78
CA LYS A 8 -13.62 2.76 -19.80
C LYS A 8 -15.08 3.19 -19.69
N ASN A 9 -15.74 3.50 -20.80
CA ASN A 9 -17.13 3.94 -20.79
C ASN A 9 -18.08 2.87 -20.23
N THR A 10 -17.79 1.59 -20.46
CA THR A 10 -18.60 0.50 -19.91
C THR A 10 -18.39 0.37 -18.40
N LEU A 11 -17.14 0.39 -17.91
CA LEU A 11 -16.85 0.31 -16.47
C LEU A 11 -17.42 1.49 -15.68
N VAL A 12 -17.43 2.69 -16.26
CA VAL A 12 -17.86 3.91 -15.57
C VAL A 12 -19.36 4.12 -15.57
N ASN A 13 -20.06 3.69 -16.64
CA ASN A 13 -21.47 4.05 -16.84
C ASN A 13 -22.43 2.85 -16.84
N ALA A 14 -21.94 1.62 -16.85
CA ALA A 14 -22.80 0.45 -16.84
C ALA A 14 -23.26 0.10 -15.41
N GLU A 15 -24.33 -0.68 -15.32
CA GLU A 15 -24.74 -1.34 -14.08
C GLU A 15 -23.66 -2.31 -13.60
N GLU A 16 -23.55 -2.51 -12.29
CA GLU A 16 -22.49 -3.33 -11.67
C GLU A 16 -22.38 -4.73 -12.29
N GLU A 17 -23.49 -5.39 -12.58
CA GLU A 17 -23.49 -6.72 -13.21
C GLU A 17 -22.80 -6.71 -14.58
N LYS A 18 -22.99 -5.65 -15.37
CA LYS A 18 -22.36 -5.50 -16.69
C LYS A 18 -20.87 -5.18 -16.56
N ALA A 19 -20.50 -4.33 -15.60
CA ALA A 19 -19.11 -4.04 -15.29
C ALA A 19 -18.37 -5.32 -14.84
N PHE A 20 -18.98 -6.10 -13.96
CA PHE A 20 -18.43 -7.37 -13.48
C PHE A 20 -18.25 -8.41 -14.59
N LYS A 21 -19.25 -8.59 -15.47
CA LYS A 21 -19.10 -9.47 -16.65
C LYS A 21 -17.97 -9.02 -17.56
N LEU A 22 -17.79 -7.72 -17.74
CA LEU A 22 -16.67 -7.19 -18.51
C LEU A 22 -15.33 -7.50 -17.82
N LEU A 23 -15.21 -7.25 -16.52
CA LEU A 23 -14.00 -7.54 -15.73
C LEU A 23 -13.60 -9.02 -15.83
N LYS A 24 -14.56 -9.94 -15.67
CA LYS A 24 -14.33 -11.38 -15.89
C LYS A 24 -13.84 -11.72 -17.29
N SER A 25 -14.35 -11.03 -18.31
CA SER A 25 -13.95 -11.32 -19.70
C SER A 25 -12.53 -10.86 -20.03
N ILE A 26 -11.98 -9.89 -19.28
CA ILE A 26 -10.64 -9.34 -19.52
C ILE A 26 -9.57 -9.89 -18.57
N GLU A 27 -9.97 -10.62 -17.52
CA GLU A 27 -9.08 -11.20 -16.50
C GLU A 27 -7.93 -12.02 -17.12
N MET A 28 -8.23 -12.82 -18.15
CA MET A 28 -7.22 -13.65 -18.83
C MET A 28 -6.18 -12.86 -19.63
N ASP A 29 -6.51 -11.63 -20.05
CA ASP A 29 -5.68 -10.78 -20.91
C ASP A 29 -5.41 -9.41 -20.26
N ILE A 30 -5.41 -9.37 -18.93
CA ILE A 30 -5.43 -8.13 -18.16
C ILE A 30 -4.28 -7.16 -18.50
N ALA A 31 -3.08 -7.68 -18.77
CA ALA A 31 -1.92 -6.85 -19.11
C ALA A 31 -2.21 -5.94 -20.32
N MET A 32 -3.01 -6.41 -21.28
CA MET A 32 -3.42 -5.65 -22.47
C MET A 32 -4.37 -4.49 -22.14
N TYR A 33 -5.06 -4.55 -21.00
CA TYR A 33 -6.10 -3.60 -20.59
C TYR A 33 -5.69 -2.74 -19.39
N SER A 34 -4.48 -2.92 -18.86
CA SER A 34 -3.95 -2.21 -17.69
C SER A 34 -4.17 -0.69 -17.73
N SER A 35 -3.83 -0.04 -18.85
CA SER A 35 -4.07 1.41 -18.99
C SER A 35 -5.56 1.77 -18.96
N SER A 36 -6.44 0.96 -19.56
CA SER A 36 -7.89 1.21 -19.55
C SER A 36 -8.47 1.06 -18.14
N LEU A 37 -7.96 0.08 -17.39
CA LEU A 37 -8.34 -0.19 -16.01
C LEU A 37 -7.90 0.94 -15.10
N ILE A 38 -6.65 1.40 -15.21
CA ILE A 38 -6.14 2.56 -14.49
C ILE A 38 -7.00 3.81 -14.76
N ASP A 39 -7.26 4.11 -16.04
CA ASP A 39 -8.08 5.27 -16.42
C ASP A 39 -9.52 5.20 -15.88
N SER A 40 -10.05 3.98 -15.74
CA SER A 40 -11.39 3.74 -15.17
C SER A 40 -11.37 3.90 -13.66
N PHE A 41 -10.35 3.35 -12.98
CA PHE A 41 -10.16 3.46 -11.54
C PHE A 41 -10.12 4.92 -11.09
N VAL A 42 -9.39 5.77 -11.82
CA VAL A 42 -9.23 7.20 -11.49
C VAL A 42 -10.58 7.95 -11.44
N VAL A 43 -11.53 7.59 -12.29
CA VAL A 43 -12.81 8.32 -12.40
C VAL A 43 -13.96 7.67 -11.62
N LEU A 44 -13.82 6.39 -11.26
CA LEU A 44 -14.82 5.68 -10.46
C LEU A 44 -14.88 6.21 -9.03
N LYS A 45 -16.11 6.35 -8.53
CA LYS A 45 -16.36 6.54 -7.09
C LYS A 45 -16.05 5.23 -6.34
N PRO A 46 -15.84 5.27 -5.01
CA PRO A 46 -15.73 4.05 -4.22
C PRO A 46 -16.92 3.12 -4.48
N SER A 47 -16.63 1.87 -4.89
CA SER A 47 -17.60 0.83 -5.21
C SER A 47 -16.90 -0.53 -5.36
N GLN A 48 -17.67 -1.62 -5.36
CA GLN A 48 -17.14 -2.96 -5.61
C GLN A 48 -16.37 -3.05 -6.94
N VAL A 49 -16.88 -2.42 -8.00
CA VAL A 49 -16.23 -2.40 -9.33
C VAL A 49 -14.83 -1.78 -9.24
N LYS A 50 -14.67 -0.74 -8.41
CA LYS A 50 -13.36 -0.10 -8.20
C LYS A 50 -12.38 -1.02 -7.48
N ASN A 51 -12.85 -1.78 -6.49
CA ASN A 51 -12.06 -2.77 -5.77
C ASN A 51 -11.65 -3.93 -6.71
N ASP A 52 -12.59 -4.43 -7.50
CA ASP A 52 -12.31 -5.50 -8.48
C ASP A 52 -11.24 -5.05 -9.49
N ILE A 53 -11.29 -3.80 -9.95
CA ILE A 53 -10.24 -3.23 -10.82
C ILE A 53 -8.89 -3.20 -10.10
N ALA A 54 -8.83 -2.79 -8.83
CA ALA A 54 -7.59 -2.76 -8.07
C ALA A 54 -6.98 -4.16 -7.91
N LEU A 55 -7.82 -5.16 -7.57
CA LEU A 55 -7.39 -6.55 -7.44
C LEU A 55 -6.85 -7.10 -8.76
N LEU A 56 -7.56 -6.86 -9.86
CA LEU A 56 -7.08 -7.20 -11.18
C LEU A 56 -5.70 -6.56 -11.44
N LEU A 57 -5.56 -5.24 -11.23
CA LEU A 57 -4.27 -4.56 -11.42
C LEU A 57 -3.16 -5.10 -10.49
N SER A 58 -3.50 -5.72 -9.37
CA SER A 58 -2.52 -6.36 -8.49
C SER A 58 -1.92 -7.65 -9.07
N ASP A 59 -2.58 -8.30 -10.04
CA ASP A 59 -2.06 -9.53 -10.66
C ASP A 59 -1.01 -9.29 -11.75
N ILE A 60 -0.83 -8.02 -12.17
CA ILE A 60 0.13 -7.66 -13.22
C ILE A 60 1.39 -7.00 -12.66
N SER A 61 2.47 -7.08 -13.44
CA SER A 61 3.76 -6.44 -13.10
C SER A 61 3.77 -4.92 -13.32
N ASN A 62 2.75 -4.35 -13.96
CA ASN A 62 2.66 -2.88 -14.10
C ASN A 62 2.25 -2.28 -12.75
N GLU A 63 3.11 -1.47 -12.16
CA GLU A 63 2.91 -0.82 -10.86
C GLU A 63 2.47 0.65 -10.95
N ASP A 64 2.17 1.16 -12.15
CA ASP A 64 1.70 2.55 -12.36
C ASP A 64 0.43 2.87 -11.53
N PHE A 65 -0.33 1.83 -11.13
CA PHE A 65 -1.53 1.97 -10.31
C PHE A 65 -1.25 2.17 -8.82
N VAL A 66 -0.06 1.82 -8.31
CA VAL A 66 0.31 1.93 -6.89
C VAL A 66 0.08 3.34 -6.33
N PRO A 67 0.65 4.43 -6.91
CA PRO A 67 0.39 5.78 -6.42
C PRO A 67 -1.09 6.18 -6.50
N ILE A 68 -1.83 5.63 -7.47
CA ILE A 68 -3.24 5.97 -7.69
C ILE A 68 -4.09 5.37 -6.57
N VAL A 69 -3.88 4.09 -6.24
CA VAL A 69 -4.55 3.41 -5.13
C VAL A 69 -4.24 4.08 -3.80
N ILE A 70 -2.98 4.40 -3.52
CA ILE A 70 -2.58 5.06 -2.26
C ILE A 70 -3.26 6.42 -2.11
N ASN A 71 -3.29 7.22 -3.18
CA ASN A 71 -3.98 8.50 -3.17
C ASN A 71 -5.50 8.36 -2.99
N ASP A 72 -6.10 7.32 -3.58
CA ASP A 72 -7.53 7.07 -3.43
C ASP A 72 -7.89 6.66 -1.99
N VAL A 73 -7.11 5.77 -1.38
CA VAL A 73 -7.27 5.38 0.03
C VAL A 73 -7.13 6.60 0.95
N LYS A 74 -6.15 7.48 0.70
CA LYS A 74 -6.01 8.74 1.46
C LYS A 74 -7.21 9.65 1.30
N LYS A 75 -7.76 9.77 0.10
CA LYS A 75 -8.91 10.62 -0.21
C LYS A 75 -10.20 10.11 0.44
N TYR A 76 -10.40 8.80 0.46
CA TYR A 76 -11.58 8.13 0.99
C TYR A 76 -11.28 7.39 2.29
N LEU A 77 -10.40 7.95 3.12
CA LEU A 77 -9.97 7.32 4.35
C LEU A 77 -11.17 7.01 5.26
N ASN A 78 -11.23 5.77 5.77
CA ASN A 78 -12.36 5.25 6.55
C ASN A 78 -13.69 5.16 5.76
N GLY A 79 -13.59 5.02 4.44
CA GLY A 79 -14.66 4.51 3.59
C GLY A 79 -14.78 2.99 3.69
N GLU A 80 -15.80 2.44 3.05
CA GLU A 80 -15.98 0.99 2.90
C GLU A 80 -14.86 0.41 2.02
N ASP A 81 -14.50 -0.85 2.27
CA ASP A 81 -13.59 -1.67 1.46
C ASP A 81 -12.17 -1.14 1.21
N ILE A 82 -11.71 -0.18 2.02
CA ILE A 82 -10.32 0.30 1.93
C ILE A 82 -9.30 -0.82 2.17
N GLY A 83 -9.69 -1.90 2.88
CA GLY A 83 -8.87 -3.09 3.11
C GLY A 83 -8.49 -3.77 1.80
N THR A 84 -9.46 -3.97 0.90
CA THR A 84 -9.24 -4.56 -0.43
C THR A 84 -8.34 -3.68 -1.29
N LEU A 85 -8.54 -2.37 -1.26
CA LEU A 85 -7.65 -1.43 -1.98
C LEU A 85 -6.21 -1.52 -1.46
N ILE A 86 -6.02 -1.57 -0.14
CA ILE A 86 -4.70 -1.74 0.44
C ILE A 86 -4.11 -3.10 0.05
N TYR A 87 -4.89 -4.19 0.13
CA TYR A 87 -4.47 -5.53 -0.24
C TYR A 87 -3.94 -5.63 -1.68
N SER A 88 -4.50 -4.86 -2.61
CA SER A 88 -4.01 -4.79 -4.01
C SER A 88 -2.55 -4.31 -4.15
N LEU A 89 -1.97 -3.76 -3.08
CA LEU A 89 -0.58 -3.31 -3.02
C LEU A 89 0.38 -4.39 -2.47
N LEU A 90 -0.14 -5.57 -2.10
CA LEU A 90 0.70 -6.69 -1.66
C LEU A 90 1.66 -7.09 -2.79
N ASP A 91 2.90 -7.41 -2.41
CA ASP A 91 4.01 -7.75 -3.30
C ASP A 91 4.40 -6.66 -4.32
N LYS A 92 3.89 -5.42 -4.16
CA LYS A 92 4.28 -4.27 -4.99
C LYS A 92 5.43 -3.48 -4.40
N ASN A 93 6.18 -2.79 -5.26
CA ASN A 93 7.22 -1.88 -4.80
C ASN A 93 6.62 -0.60 -4.20
N ILE A 94 6.44 -0.61 -2.89
CA ILE A 94 5.89 0.51 -2.12
C ILE A 94 6.95 1.42 -1.51
N GLY A 95 8.24 1.25 -1.83
CA GLY A 95 9.36 1.90 -1.14
C GLY A 95 9.22 3.42 -1.05
N ASP A 96 8.86 4.06 -2.15
CA ASP A 96 8.65 5.51 -2.22
C ASP A 96 7.39 5.99 -1.49
N TYR A 97 6.50 5.07 -1.09
CA TYR A 97 5.21 5.35 -0.48
C TYR A 97 5.08 4.83 0.96
N ILE A 98 6.17 4.36 1.57
CA ILE A 98 6.16 3.85 2.95
C ILE A 98 5.60 4.88 3.94
N VAL A 99 5.97 6.15 3.78
CA VAL A 99 5.45 7.24 4.64
C VAL A 99 3.95 7.40 4.48
N ASP A 100 3.43 7.29 3.25
CA ASP A 100 1.99 7.40 2.98
C ASP A 100 1.22 6.23 3.57
N ILE A 101 1.70 4.99 3.43
CA ILE A 101 1.08 3.78 4.01
C ILE A 101 1.02 3.87 5.54
N ILE A 102 2.11 4.32 6.16
CA ILE A 102 2.15 4.52 7.62
C ILE A 102 1.26 5.70 8.03
N GLY A 103 1.18 6.73 7.21
CA GLY A 103 0.24 7.84 7.37
C GLY A 103 -1.21 7.37 7.36
N ILE A 104 -1.58 6.49 6.43
CA ILE A 104 -2.90 5.85 6.38
C ILE A 104 -3.14 5.11 7.70
N LEU A 105 -2.23 4.20 8.10
CA LEU A 105 -2.32 3.44 9.34
C LEU A 105 -2.59 4.33 10.58
N CYS A 106 -1.87 5.43 10.68
CA CYS A 106 -1.99 6.37 11.80
C CYS A 106 -3.36 7.08 11.86
N ASN A 107 -4.00 7.28 10.71
CA ASN A 107 -5.24 8.04 10.58
C ASN A 107 -6.50 7.16 10.45
N LEU A 108 -6.35 5.84 10.37
CA LEU A 108 -7.48 4.90 10.41
C LEU A 108 -8.25 5.04 11.72
N ASN A 109 -9.57 5.13 11.62
CA ASN A 109 -10.48 5.25 12.74
C ASN A 109 -10.89 3.85 13.21
N PRO A 110 -10.53 3.45 14.45
CA PRO A 110 -10.87 2.12 14.96
C PRO A 110 -12.38 1.92 15.16
N LYS A 111 -13.20 2.99 15.17
CA LYS A 111 -14.66 2.91 15.33
C LYS A 111 -15.43 2.61 14.04
N LYS A 112 -14.74 2.49 12.90
CA LYS A 112 -15.34 2.40 11.56
C LYS A 112 -15.12 1.04 10.87
N ASP A 113 -15.02 -0.05 11.63
CA ASP A 113 -14.79 -1.42 11.09
C ASP A 113 -13.61 -1.52 10.11
N ASN A 114 -12.58 -0.70 10.31
CA ASN A 114 -11.38 -0.70 9.46
C ASN A 114 -10.39 -1.82 9.86
N PHE A 115 -10.87 -2.88 10.52
CA PHE A 115 -10.03 -3.98 11.00
C PHE A 115 -9.21 -4.57 9.85
N GLU A 116 -9.86 -4.83 8.71
CA GLU A 116 -9.21 -5.36 7.52
C GLU A 116 -8.09 -4.44 7.02
N ALA A 117 -8.31 -3.12 7.01
CA ALA A 117 -7.28 -2.17 6.60
C ALA A 117 -6.05 -2.19 7.52
N PHE A 118 -6.25 -2.33 8.83
CA PHE A 118 -5.14 -2.50 9.78
C PHE A 118 -4.33 -3.77 9.47
N GLU A 119 -5.01 -4.89 9.27
CA GLU A 119 -4.39 -6.18 8.92
C GLU A 119 -3.65 -6.13 7.57
N MET A 120 -4.24 -5.50 6.55
CA MET A 120 -3.62 -5.42 5.23
C MET A 120 -2.37 -4.55 5.24
N ILE A 121 -2.37 -3.42 5.96
CA ILE A 121 -1.15 -2.61 6.14
C ILE A 121 -0.08 -3.40 6.91
N HIS A 122 -0.49 -4.11 7.96
CA HIS A 122 0.43 -4.97 8.73
C HIS A 122 1.10 -6.01 7.85
N LEU A 123 0.31 -6.72 7.05
CA LEU A 123 0.77 -7.73 6.12
C LEU A 123 1.77 -7.14 5.12
N ILE A 124 1.40 -6.05 4.43
CA ILE A 124 2.26 -5.41 3.44
C ILE A 124 3.60 -4.98 4.04
N LEU A 125 3.60 -4.31 5.19
CA LEU A 125 4.84 -3.86 5.82
C LEU A 125 5.69 -5.03 6.35
N ARG A 126 5.05 -6.11 6.79
CA ARG A 126 5.73 -7.32 7.28
C ARG A 126 6.44 -8.05 6.14
N GLU A 127 5.75 -8.23 5.02
CA GLU A 127 6.28 -8.93 3.84
C GLU A 127 7.17 -8.02 2.97
N TYR A 128 7.21 -6.71 3.20
CA TYR A 128 8.06 -5.79 2.44
C TYR A 128 9.56 -5.99 2.76
N GLU A 129 10.23 -6.68 1.84
CA GLU A 129 11.68 -6.93 1.88
C GLU A 129 12.51 -5.79 1.26
N GLY A 130 11.86 -4.84 0.58
CA GLY A 130 12.53 -3.74 -0.10
C GLY A 130 13.25 -2.78 0.85
N LYS A 131 14.13 -1.96 0.28
CA LYS A 131 14.83 -0.91 1.04
C LYS A 131 13.85 0.17 1.45
N VAL A 132 13.97 0.64 2.70
CA VAL A 132 13.30 1.84 3.20
C VAL A 132 14.36 2.89 3.45
N LEU A 133 14.17 4.11 2.94
CA LEU A 133 15.16 5.16 3.09
C LEU A 133 15.19 5.69 4.53
N LYS A 134 16.39 6.04 5.02
CA LYS A 134 16.58 6.58 6.38
C LYS A 134 15.71 7.82 6.67
N LYS A 135 15.53 8.69 5.67
CA LYS A 135 14.65 9.87 5.76
C LYS A 135 13.18 9.48 6.01
N ASP A 136 12.73 8.40 5.38
CA ASP A 136 11.33 7.96 5.43
C ASP A 136 11.07 7.26 6.76
N ILE A 137 12.03 6.46 7.25
CA ILE A 137 11.98 5.89 8.60
C ILE A 137 11.80 6.99 9.66
N ASN A 138 12.64 8.04 9.62
CA ASN A 138 12.57 9.10 10.62
C ASN A 138 11.26 9.87 10.56
N THR A 139 10.76 10.14 9.35
CA THR A 139 9.46 10.80 9.13
C THR A 139 8.32 9.94 9.68
N SER A 140 8.32 8.65 9.37
CA SER A 140 7.31 7.69 9.83
C SER A 140 7.33 7.50 11.36
N ILE A 141 8.50 7.44 11.99
CA ILE A 141 8.63 7.39 13.46
C ILE A 141 8.00 8.62 14.11
N LEU A 142 8.20 9.81 13.53
CA LEU A 142 7.60 11.04 14.04
C LEU A 142 6.05 11.00 13.97
N LEU A 143 5.50 10.55 12.84
CA LEU A 143 4.06 10.38 12.65
C LEU A 143 3.46 9.40 13.67
N ILE A 144 4.10 8.25 13.83
CA ILE A 144 3.70 7.19 14.76
C ILE A 144 3.73 7.69 16.20
N ASN A 145 4.81 8.35 16.64
CA ASN A 145 4.92 8.86 18.00
C ASN A 145 3.85 9.90 18.33
N ASN A 146 3.51 10.77 17.37
CA ASN A 146 2.41 11.72 17.56
C ASN A 146 1.06 11.00 17.70
N THR A 147 0.84 9.96 16.92
CA THR A 147 -0.39 9.14 16.96
C THR A 147 -0.52 8.39 18.29
N LEU A 148 0.56 7.77 18.78
CA LEU A 148 0.57 7.02 20.03
C LEU A 148 0.27 7.92 21.25
N LYS A 149 0.73 9.18 21.25
CA LYS A 149 0.42 10.14 22.32
C LYS A 149 -1.08 10.40 22.50
N SER A 150 -1.86 10.28 21.43
CA SER A 150 -3.30 10.54 21.41
C SER A 150 -4.17 9.28 21.33
N THR A 151 -3.57 8.09 21.34
CA THR A 151 -4.29 6.81 21.16
C THR A 151 -4.28 6.04 22.48
N ALA A 152 -5.44 5.64 22.99
CA ALA A 152 -5.49 4.86 24.22
C ALA A 152 -4.91 3.45 24.00
N GLN A 153 -4.17 2.92 24.98
CA GLN A 153 -3.44 1.65 24.86
C GLN A 153 -4.33 0.43 24.62
N ASN A 154 -5.61 0.51 24.99
CA ASN A 154 -6.60 -0.53 24.77
C ASN A 154 -7.27 -0.46 23.39
N GLU A 155 -7.00 0.57 22.59
CA GLU A 155 -7.50 0.66 21.21
C GLU A 155 -6.71 -0.27 20.29
N GLN A 156 -7.41 -0.95 19.39
CA GLN A 156 -6.79 -1.78 18.36
C GLN A 156 -5.70 -1.01 17.59
N ARG A 157 -5.98 0.23 17.19
CA ARG A 157 -5.03 1.11 16.49
C ARG A 157 -3.70 1.23 17.23
N TYR A 158 -3.71 1.28 18.56
CA TYR A 158 -2.48 1.36 19.36
C TYR A 158 -1.56 0.17 19.08
N ASN A 159 -2.12 -1.04 18.98
CA ASN A 159 -1.35 -2.26 18.76
C ASN A 159 -0.63 -2.25 17.40
N TYR A 160 -1.33 -1.89 16.32
CA TYR A 160 -0.70 -1.84 14.98
C TYR A 160 0.31 -0.71 14.85
N VAL A 161 0.00 0.48 15.39
CA VAL A 161 0.91 1.62 15.35
C VAL A 161 2.17 1.36 16.20
N SER A 162 2.02 0.71 17.36
CA SER A 162 3.14 0.28 18.21
C SER A 162 3.99 -0.81 17.54
N TRP A 163 3.36 -1.79 16.89
CA TRP A 163 4.08 -2.78 16.09
C TRP A 163 4.89 -2.11 14.97
N CYS A 164 4.27 -1.16 14.25
CA CYS A 164 4.91 -0.45 13.14
C CYS A 164 6.13 0.36 13.62
N LEU A 165 6.04 0.96 14.82
CA LEU A 165 7.18 1.61 15.46
C LEU A 165 8.36 0.65 15.64
N ASN A 166 8.10 -0.53 16.21
CA ASN A 166 9.14 -1.53 16.46
C ASN A 166 9.78 -2.02 15.16
N TRP A 167 8.97 -2.25 14.13
CA TRP A 167 9.44 -2.62 12.80
C TRP A 167 10.38 -1.54 12.21
N LEU A 168 10.00 -0.25 12.28
CA LEU A 168 10.85 0.86 11.82
C LEU A 168 12.16 0.97 12.61
N LEU A 169 12.11 0.78 13.93
CA LEU A 169 13.30 0.83 14.78
C LEU A 169 14.30 -0.29 14.44
N GLN A 170 13.80 -1.49 14.11
CA GLN A 170 14.65 -2.59 13.62
C GLN A 170 15.29 -2.22 12.28
N LYS A 171 14.51 -1.72 11.31
CA LYS A 171 15.03 -1.26 10.01
C LYS A 171 16.08 -0.15 10.18
N ARG A 172 15.85 0.82 11.08
CA ARG A 172 16.81 1.89 11.39
C ARG A 172 18.12 1.34 11.93
N THR A 173 18.05 0.39 12.85
CA THR A 173 19.22 -0.23 13.48
C THR A 173 20.09 -0.95 12.45
N ILE A 174 19.45 -1.66 11.50
CA ILE A 174 20.15 -2.34 10.41
C ILE A 174 20.88 -1.31 9.51
N LEU A 175 20.22 -0.22 9.14
CA LEU A 175 20.86 0.83 8.32
C LEU A 175 22.02 1.50 9.05
N GLU A 176 21.88 1.81 10.34
CA GLU A 176 22.96 2.39 11.15
C GLU A 176 24.15 1.43 11.28
N PHE A 177 23.90 0.11 11.31
CA PHE A 177 24.96 -0.89 11.28
C PHE A 177 25.69 -0.92 9.93
N ILE A 178 24.95 -0.89 8.82
CA ILE A 178 25.53 -0.84 7.46
C ILE A 178 26.38 0.45 7.29
N ASP A 179 25.84 1.61 7.68
CA ASP A 179 26.54 2.91 7.61
C ASP A 179 27.90 2.84 8.37
N LYS A 180 27.95 2.15 9.52
CA LYS A 180 29.18 1.99 10.32
C LYS A 180 30.19 1.05 9.67
N MET A 181 29.72 -0.03 9.04
CA MET A 181 30.60 -0.98 8.34
C MET A 181 31.25 -0.34 7.12
N GLU A 182 30.50 0.47 6.37
CA GLU A 182 31.03 1.19 5.20
C GLU A 182 32.06 2.27 5.59
N GLN A 183 31.93 2.87 6.78
CA GLN A 183 32.86 3.88 7.28
C GLN A 183 34.15 3.29 7.89
N ASN A 184 34.17 2.00 8.23
CA ASN A 184 35.33 1.30 8.79
C ASN A 184 35.58 -0.04 8.05
N PRO A 185 36.10 0.00 6.80
CA PRO A 185 36.34 -1.21 6.00
C PRO A 185 37.47 -2.12 6.55
N GLU A 186 38.21 -1.69 7.57
CA GLU A 186 39.33 -2.44 8.17
C GLU A 186 38.91 -3.65 9.03
N ILE A 187 37.61 -3.97 9.10
CA ILE A 187 37.17 -5.34 9.47
C ILE A 187 37.20 -6.22 8.22
N SER A 188 38.30 -6.16 7.47
CA SER A 188 38.70 -7.21 6.55
C SER A 188 39.10 -8.39 7.42
N LEU A 189 38.44 -9.54 7.21
CA LEU A 189 38.80 -10.83 7.79
C LEU A 189 40.33 -10.92 7.84
N GLY A 190 40.88 -10.96 9.05
CA GLY A 190 42.32 -11.01 9.25
C GLY A 190 42.90 -12.09 8.38
N ASP A 191 43.84 -11.70 7.52
CA ASP A 191 44.67 -12.61 6.75
C ASP A 191 45.26 -13.62 7.73
N SER A 192 44.70 -14.82 7.67
CA SER A 192 45.24 -15.98 8.35
C SER A 192 46.29 -16.56 7.40
N HIS A 193 47.54 -16.20 7.69
CA HIS A 193 48.83 -16.72 7.19
C HIS A 193 49.64 -15.84 6.23
#